data_AF-A0A5Q6PEE9-F1
#
_entry.id   AF-A0A5Q6PEE9-F1
#
_cell.length_a   1.000
_cell.length_b   1.000
_cell.length_c   1.000
_cell.angle_alpha   90.00
_cell.angle_beta   90.00
_cell.angle_gamma   90.00
#
_symmetry.space_group_name_H-M   'P 1'
#
loop_
_entity.id
_entity.type
_entity.pdbx_description
1 polymer ?
#
loop_
_entity_poly.entity_id
_entity_poly.type
_entity_poly.pdbx_seq_one_letter_code
_entity_poly.pdbx_strand_id
1 'polypeptide(L)'
;MKASKDTLELGDKVIFRCDEYGDGNIVDFDGSVQDINDKGVDVLYLSGYKSRNDSIPFKDVIAKVDLKAPRIKLKSGSFSGHLIEFEQ
;
A
#
# COMPACT_ATOMS: atom_id res chain seq x y z
N MET A 1 -4.09 11.87 -7.97
CA MET A 1 -4.52 11.88 -6.54
C MET A 1 -3.37 11.36 -5.69
N LYS A 2 -3.11 11.95 -4.52
CA LYS A 2 -2.03 11.49 -3.61
C LYS A 2 -2.59 10.70 -2.45
N ALA A 3 -1.83 9.74 -1.95
CA ALA A 3 -2.17 9.05 -0.72
C ALA A 3 -2.08 10.03 0.47
N SER A 4 -3.09 10.01 1.33
CA SER A 4 -3.23 10.89 2.48
C SER A 4 -4.28 10.33 3.44
N LYS A 5 -4.36 10.94 4.62
CA LYS A 5 -5.36 10.65 5.64
C LYS A 5 -6.80 10.83 5.16
N ASP A 6 -7.04 11.71 4.19
CA ASP A 6 -8.38 11.97 3.64
C ASP A 6 -8.80 10.98 2.54
N THR A 7 -7.84 10.18 2.03
CA THR A 7 -8.05 9.25 0.91
C THR A 7 -8.07 7.78 1.32
N LEU A 8 -7.63 7.49 2.55
CA LEU A 8 -7.51 6.15 3.10
C LEU A 8 -8.35 6.02 4.37
N GLU A 9 -8.87 4.83 4.59
CA GLU A 9 -9.68 4.47 5.75
C GLU A 9 -9.17 3.17 6.39
N LEU A 10 -9.56 2.94 7.64
CA LEU A 10 -9.21 1.69 8.34
C LEU A 10 -9.80 0.48 7.62
N GLY A 11 -8.99 -0.56 7.47
CA GLY A 11 -9.37 -1.78 6.75
C GLY A 11 -9.21 -1.70 5.23
N ASP A 12 -8.91 -0.53 4.65
CA ASP A 12 -8.58 -0.41 3.24
C ASP A 12 -7.45 -1.38 2.87
N LYS A 13 -7.56 -1.98 1.69
CA LYS A 13 -6.46 -2.75 1.09
C LYS A 13 -5.64 -1.82 0.23
N VAL A 14 -4.37 -1.68 0.55
CA VAL A 14 -3.43 -0.78 -0.13
C VAL A 14 -2.27 -1.57 -0.71
N ILE A 15 -1.70 -1.05 -1.79
CA ILE A 15 -0.42 -1.50 -2.33
C ILE A 15 0.62 -0.47 -1.94
N PHE A 16 1.76 -0.93 -1.42
CA PHE A 16 2.82 -0.07 -0.92
C PHE A 16 4.20 -0.65 -1.18
N ARG A 17 5.22 0.21 -1.09
CA ARG A 17 6.63 -0.14 -1.20
C ARG A 17 7.27 -0.17 0.17
N CYS A 18 7.99 -1.24 0.49
CA CYS A 18 8.85 -1.25 1.66
C CYS A 18 10.12 -2.08 1.42
N ASP A 19 11.16 -1.73 2.16
CA ASP A 19 12.33 -2.58 2.37
C ASP A 19 12.07 -3.40 3.64
N GLU A 20 11.61 -4.63 3.45
CA GLU A 20 11.13 -5.49 4.53
C GLU A 20 12.24 -5.96 5.50
N TYR A 21 13.49 -5.96 5.07
CA TYR A 21 14.63 -6.44 5.88
C TYR A 21 15.68 -5.35 6.14
N GLY A 22 15.50 -4.15 5.60
CA GLY A 22 16.49 -3.07 5.69
C GLY A 22 17.76 -3.36 4.89
N ASP A 23 17.67 -4.22 3.86
CA ASP A 23 18.81 -4.67 3.05
C ASP A 23 18.95 -3.90 1.74
N GLY A 24 18.11 -2.88 1.53
CA GLY A 24 18.04 -2.06 0.33
C GLY A 24 17.11 -2.61 -0.75
N ASN A 25 16.51 -3.79 -0.57
CA ASN A 25 15.59 -4.38 -1.54
C ASN A 25 14.17 -3.90 -1.31
N ILE A 26 13.78 -2.84 -2.04
CA ILE A 26 12.42 -2.31 -2.02
C ILE A 26 11.51 -3.20 -2.87
N VAL A 27 10.44 -3.72 -2.27
CA VAL A 27 9.46 -4.59 -2.92
C VAL A 27 8.05 -4.02 -2.72
N ASP A 28 7.18 -4.27 -3.68
CA ASP A 28 5.75 -3.92 -3.57
C ASP A 28 5.00 -5.03 -2.81
N PHE A 29 4.15 -4.66 -1.85
CA PHE A 29 3.26 -5.56 -1.10
C PHE A 29 1.83 -5.04 -1.11
N ASP A 30 0.87 -5.95 -0.93
CA ASP A 30 -0.49 -5.61 -0.54
C ASP A 30 -0.69 -5.80 0.97
N GLY A 31 -1.47 -4.91 1.59
CA GLY A 31 -1.71 -4.94 3.02
C GLY A 31 -3.01 -4.28 3.42
N SER A 32 -3.40 -4.47 4.67
CA SER A 32 -4.60 -3.90 5.26
C SER A 32 -4.24 -2.77 6.20
N VAL A 33 -4.79 -1.58 5.99
CA VAL A 33 -4.61 -0.43 6.90
C VAL A 33 -5.16 -0.79 8.29
N GLN A 34 -4.33 -0.65 9.31
CA GLN A 34 -4.66 -0.89 10.72
C GLN A 34 -4.75 0.42 11.51
N ASP A 35 -3.94 1.42 11.15
CA ASP A 35 -3.99 2.76 11.73
C ASP A 35 -3.56 3.82 10.71
N ILE A 36 -3.96 5.07 10.91
CA ILE A 36 -3.65 6.21 10.04
C ILE A 36 -3.18 7.39 10.89
N ASN A 37 -1.96 7.84 10.63
CA ASN A 37 -1.38 9.02 11.27
C ASN A 37 -1.05 10.11 10.25
N ASP A 38 -0.47 11.22 10.70
CA ASP A 38 -0.22 12.38 9.83
C ASP A 38 0.92 12.16 8.82
N LYS A 39 1.73 11.11 9.00
CA LYS A 39 2.88 10.80 8.14
C LYS A 39 2.64 9.61 7.21
N GLY A 40 1.70 8.73 7.55
CA GLY A 40 1.46 7.50 6.81
C GLY A 40 0.42 6.61 7.46
N VAL A 41 0.52 5.32 7.16
CA VAL A 41 -0.41 4.28 7.61
C VAL A 41 0.35 3.10 8.19
N ASP A 42 -0.18 2.50 9.24
CA ASP A 42 0.30 1.20 9.72
C ASP A 42 -0.47 0.12 8.96
N VAL A 43 0.26 -0.83 8.36
CA VAL A 43 -0.34 -1.87 7.50
C VAL A 43 -0.01 -3.25 8.01
N LEU A 44 -1.00 -4.15 8.00
CA LEU A 44 -0.82 -5.58 8.22
C LEU A 44 -0.73 -6.30 6.87
N TYR A 45 0.36 -7.00 6.63
CA TYR A 45 0.61 -7.69 5.35
C TYR A 45 1.32 -9.04 5.55
N LEU A 46 1.42 -9.82 4.48
CA LEU A 46 2.11 -11.12 4.50
C LEU A 46 3.46 -11.01 3.79
N SER A 47 4.51 -11.46 4.48
CA SER A 47 5.84 -11.62 3.92
C SER A 47 6.47 -12.89 4.46
N GLY A 48 7.12 -13.68 3.59
CA GLY A 48 7.84 -14.89 4.00
C GLY A 48 7.00 -15.87 4.83
N TYR A 49 5.71 -16.04 4.49
CA TYR A 49 4.73 -16.87 5.21
C TYR A 49 4.41 -16.41 6.64
N LYS A 50 4.67 -15.13 6.97
CA LYS A 50 4.37 -14.54 8.27
C LYS A 50 3.59 -13.25 8.10
N SER A 51 2.72 -12.96 9.07
CA SER A 51 2.10 -11.65 9.20
C SER A 51 3.11 -10.65 9.74
N ARG A 52 3.17 -9.47 9.13
CA ARG A 52 4.00 -8.34 9.54
C ARG A 52 3.16 -7.09 9.66
N ASN A 53 3.54 -6.20 10.56
CA ASN A 53 2.97 -4.88 10.70
C ASN A 53 4.10 -3.86 10.63
N ASP A 54 3.99 -2.90 9.72
CA ASP A 54 4.98 -1.84 9.54
C ASP A 54 4.28 -0.49 9.27
N SER A 55 4.91 0.60 9.70
CA SER A 55 4.50 1.97 9.42
C SER A 55 5.02 2.41 8.05
N ILE A 56 4.10 2.68 7.13
CA ILE A 56 4.39 3.03 5.74
C ILE A 56 4.08 4.51 5.50
N PRO A 57 5.07 5.34 5.12
CA PRO A 57 4.84 6.72 4.74
C PRO A 57 3.88 6.82 3.55
N PHE A 58 3.04 7.86 3.50
CA PHE A 58 2.08 8.04 2.38
C PHE A 58 2.75 8.04 1.00
N LYS A 59 3.96 8.59 0.89
CA LYS A 59 4.74 8.60 -0.36
C LYS A 59 5.05 7.20 -0.91
N ASP A 60 5.06 6.20 -0.03
CA ASP A 60 5.38 4.82 -0.36
C ASP A 60 4.10 3.98 -0.55
N VAL A 61 2.91 4.54 -0.29
CA VAL A 61 1.61 3.94 -0.65
C VAL A 61 1.28 4.31 -2.09
N ILE A 62 1.29 3.32 -2.97
CA ILE A 62 1.25 3.54 -4.42
C ILE A 62 -0.14 3.30 -5.02
N ALA A 63 -1.01 2.54 -4.36
CA ALA A 63 -2.39 2.36 -4.79
C ALA A 63 -3.31 1.91 -3.64
N LYS A 64 -4.61 2.05 -3.86
CA LYS A 64 -5.67 1.46 -3.03
C LYS A 64 -6.56 0.56 -3.88
N VAL A 65 -7.05 -0.53 -3.30
CA VAL A 65 -8.06 -1.40 -3.92
C VAL A 65 -9.43 -0.74 -3.81
N ASP A 66 -10.12 -0.61 -4.94
CA ASP A 66 -11.51 -0.17 -5.00
C ASP A 66 -12.22 -1.00 -6.07
N LEU A 67 -13.15 -1.86 -5.66
CA LEU A 67 -13.87 -2.78 -6.55
C LEU A 67 -14.76 -2.08 -7.59
N LYS A 68 -15.07 -0.79 -7.40
CA LYS A 68 -15.80 0.02 -8.39
C LYS A 68 -14.89 0.65 -9.43
N ALA A 69 -13.58 0.73 -9.17
CA ALA A 69 -12.60 1.26 -10.10
C ALA A 69 -12.40 0.30 -11.29
N PRO A 70 -11.95 0.77 -12.46
CA PRO A 70 -11.57 -0.11 -13.56
C PRO A 70 -10.40 -1.01 -13.15
N ARG A 71 -10.30 -2.18 -13.79
CA ARG A 71 -9.14 -3.06 -13.61
C ARG A 71 -7.94 -2.45 -14.35
N ILE A 72 -6.87 -2.15 -13.61
CA ILE A 72 -5.62 -1.61 -14.15
C ILE A 72 -4.43 -2.49 -13.72
N LYS A 73 -3.30 -2.32 -14.41
CA LYS A 73 -1.99 -2.82 -13.98
C LYS A 73 -1.17 -1.64 -13.49
N LEU A 74 -0.57 -1.73 -12.30
CA LEU A 74 0.24 -0.64 -11.76
C LEU A 74 1.48 -0.41 -12.62
N LYS A 75 1.98 0.83 -12.61
CA LYS A 75 3.18 1.21 -13.38
C LYS A 75 4.43 0.44 -12.95
N SER A 76 4.51 0.02 -11.68
CA SER A 76 5.59 -0.85 -11.19
C SER A 76 5.57 -2.25 -11.81
N GLY A 77 4.43 -2.67 -12.36
CA GLY A 77 4.25 -3.96 -13.02
C GLY A 77 3.92 -5.12 -12.08
N SER A 78 4.07 -4.95 -10.77
CA SER A 78 3.95 -6.02 -9.75
C SER A 78 2.50 -6.42 -9.45
N PHE A 79 1.54 -5.49 -9.56
CA PHE A 79 0.14 -5.73 -9.22
C PHE A 79 -0.82 -5.38 -10.36
N SER A 80 -1.93 -6.12 -10.43
CA SER A 80 -3.07 -5.77 -11.28
C SER A 80 -4.39 -6.08 -10.56
N GLY A 81 -5.40 -5.23 -10.75
CA GLY A 81 -6.67 -5.36 -10.04
C GLY A 81 -7.54 -4.12 -10.22
N HIS A 82 -8.66 -4.08 -9.50
CA HIS A 82 -9.49 -2.89 -9.41
C HIS A 82 -8.83 -1.91 -8.42
N LEU A 83 -8.02 -1.00 -8.97
CA LEU A 83 -7.09 -0.18 -8.20
C LEU A 83 -7.25 1.29 -8.57
N ILE A 84 -7.04 2.15 -7.57
CA ILE A 84 -6.83 3.58 -7.73
C ILE A 84 -5.33 3.82 -7.47
N GLU A 85 -4.58 4.17 -8.52
CA GLU A 85 -3.15 4.48 -8.42
C GLU A 85 -2.95 5.90 -7.86
N PHE A 86 -2.05 6.03 -6.88
CA PHE A 86 -1.65 7.33 -6.33
C PHE A 86 -0.47 7.91 -7.10
N GLU A 87 -0.45 9.23 -7.23
CA GLU A 87 0.69 9.98 -7.74
C GLU A 87 1.80 10.02 -6.68
N GLN A 88 3.02 9.73 -7.12
CA GLN A 88 4.24 9.79 -6.30
C GLN A 88 4.88 11.18 -6.40
#